data_AF-A0A511QIC9-F1
#
_entry.id   AF-A0A511QIC9-F1
#
_cell.length_a   1.000
_cell.length_b   1.000
_cell.length_c   1.000
_cell.angle_alpha   90.00
_cell.angle_beta   90.00
_cell.angle_gamma   90.00
#
_symmetry.space_group_name_H-M   'P 1'
#
loop_
_entity.id
_entity.type
_entity.pdbx_description
1 polymer ?
#
loop_
_entity_poly.entity_id
_entity_poly.type
_entity_poly.pdbx_seq_one_letter_code
_entity_poly.pdbx_strand_id
1 'polypeptide(L)'
;MREVFESLRLPLKALNDVRPNGTTLFMLLIGRSYTDVQGHLRWFIGTRYKSVLTLFVSSIKKANPELTEELLFWRLHFTLGTCVFTMASSQAFTELAESRLDQKVVLKWVIDNLIVFLSSGMSAK
;
A
#
# COMPACT_ATOMS: atom_id res chain seq x y z
N MET A 1 12.77 -7.56 3.75
CA MET A 1 11.78 -6.72 3.03
C MET A 1 10.35 -7.20 3.25
N ARG A 2 10.05 -8.49 3.06
CA ARG A 2 8.69 -9.04 3.20
C ARG A 2 8.01 -8.72 4.53
N GLU A 3 8.72 -8.87 5.64
CA GLU A 3 8.19 -8.55 6.99
C GLU A 3 7.74 -7.09 7.13
N VAL A 4 8.44 -6.16 6.49
CA VAL A 4 8.11 -4.72 6.52
C VAL A 4 6.78 -4.46 5.80
N PHE A 5 6.50 -5.17 4.70
CA PHE A 5 5.22 -5.04 4.01
C PHE A 5 4.10 -5.88 4.65
N GLU A 6 4.42 -7.01 5.27
CA GLU A 6 3.45 -7.80 6.06
C GLU A 6 2.90 -7.01 7.25
N SER A 7 3.67 -6.08 7.83
CA SER A 7 3.17 -5.23 8.92
C SER A 7 1.99 -4.34 8.51
N LEU A 8 1.72 -4.15 7.22
CA LEU A 8 0.59 -3.37 6.71
C LEU A 8 -0.73 -4.16 6.74
N ARG A 9 -0.67 -5.50 6.79
CA ARG A 9 -1.85 -6.36 6.67
C ARG A 9 -2.85 -6.16 7.80
N LEU A 10 -2.37 -6.15 9.05
CA LEU A 10 -3.24 -6.02 10.23
C LEU A 10 -3.93 -4.66 10.28
N PRO A 11 -3.22 -3.51 10.13
CA PRO A 11 -3.87 -2.21 10.06
C PRO A 11 -4.92 -2.10 8.94
N LEU A 12 -4.62 -2.62 7.75
CA LEU A 12 -5.56 -2.59 6.63
C LEU A 12 -6.83 -3.41 6.93
N LYS A 13 -6.67 -4.58 7.56
CA LYS A 13 -7.81 -5.42 7.97
C LYS A 13 -8.68 -4.71 9.03
N ALA A 14 -8.05 -4.08 10.01
CA ALA A 14 -8.72 -3.40 11.13
C ALA A 14 -9.62 -2.24 10.68
N LEU A 15 -9.39 -1.68 9.49
CA LEU A 15 -10.28 -0.65 8.93
C LEU A 15 -11.71 -1.16 8.72
N ASN A 16 -11.91 -2.46 8.50
CA ASN A 16 -13.25 -3.03 8.37
C ASN A 16 -14.01 -3.06 9.71
N ASP A 17 -13.29 -3.02 10.83
CA ASP A 17 -13.89 -2.93 12.17
C ASP A 17 -14.39 -1.50 12.44
N VAL A 18 -13.81 -0.50 11.77
CA VAL A 18 -14.26 0.90 11.83
C VAL A 18 -15.51 1.12 10.98
N ARG A 19 -15.56 0.53 9.78
CA ARG A 19 -16.69 0.63 8.86
C ARG A 19 -16.72 -0.55 7.87
N PRO A 20 -17.90 -1.05 7.46
CA PRO A 20 -18.00 -1.97 6.33
C PRO A 20 -17.27 -1.43 5.08
N ASN A 21 -16.45 -2.27 4.45
CA ASN A 21 -15.57 -1.91 3.32
C ASN A 21 -14.56 -0.80 3.64
N GLY A 22 -14.19 -0.63 4.91
CA GLY A 22 -13.33 0.44 5.39
C GLY A 22 -11.94 0.44 4.72
N THR A 23 -11.37 -0.73 4.43
CA THR A 23 -10.10 -0.82 3.70
C THR A 23 -10.21 -0.18 2.31
N THR A 24 -11.22 -0.56 1.53
CA THR A 24 -11.43 -0.04 0.17
C THR A 24 -11.69 1.47 0.19
N LEU A 25 -12.54 1.93 1.11
CA LEU A 25 -12.86 3.35 1.25
C LEU A 25 -11.63 4.18 1.64
N PHE A 26 -10.84 3.70 2.60
CA PHE A 26 -9.60 4.37 3.00
C PHE A 26 -8.63 4.50 1.82
N MET A 27 -8.45 3.43 1.04
CA MET A 27 -7.54 3.44 -0.11
C MET A 27 -8.03 4.36 -1.24
N LEU A 28 -9.35 4.47 -1.44
CA LEU A 28 -9.95 5.46 -2.35
C LEU A 28 -9.65 6.89 -1.89
N LEU A 29 -9.82 7.20 -0.60
CA LEU A 29 -9.53 8.51 -0.03
C LEU A 29 -8.04 8.88 -0.16
N ILE A 30 -7.15 7.92 0.11
CA ILE A 30 -5.70 8.11 -0.11
C ILE A 30 -5.40 8.34 -1.59
N GLY A 31 -6.01 7.59 -2.50
CA GLY A 31 -5.82 7.81 -3.93
C GLY A 31 -6.22 9.22 -4.38
N ARG A 32 -7.38 9.71 -3.91
CA ARG A 32 -7.81 11.09 -4.19
C ARG A 32 -6.88 12.13 -3.57
N SER A 33 -6.36 11.88 -2.37
CA SER A 33 -5.39 12.78 -1.75
C SER A 33 -4.08 12.92 -2.53
N TYR A 34 -3.78 11.95 -3.40
CA TYR A 34 -2.59 11.93 -4.24
C TYR A 34 -2.80 12.63 -5.58
N THR A 35 -4.01 12.54 -6.15
CA THR A 35 -4.36 13.22 -7.41
C THR A 35 -4.71 14.70 -7.20
N ASP A 36 -5.33 15.02 -6.07
CA ASP A 36 -5.66 16.40 -5.72
C ASP A 36 -4.46 17.06 -5.04
N VAL A 37 -4.09 18.28 -5.43
CA VAL A 37 -3.01 19.03 -4.77
C VAL A 37 -3.47 19.51 -3.39
N GLN A 38 -3.40 18.63 -2.39
CA GLN A 38 -3.82 18.90 -1.02
C GLN A 38 -2.61 19.12 -0.10
N GLY A 39 -1.99 20.31 -0.20
CA GLY A 39 -0.84 20.68 0.64
C GLY A 39 -1.10 20.51 2.14
N HIS A 40 -2.30 20.85 2.60
CA HIS A 40 -2.71 20.69 4.00
C HIS A 40 -2.77 19.23 4.44
N LEU A 41 -3.26 18.33 3.59
CA LEU A 41 -3.35 16.91 3.92
C LEU A 41 -1.96 16.26 3.95
N ARG A 42 -1.09 16.61 3.01
CA ARG A 42 0.32 16.21 3.05
C ARG A 42 1.00 16.70 4.32
N TRP A 43 0.79 17.95 4.70
CA TRP A 43 1.31 18.52 5.93
C TRP A 43 0.76 17.80 7.17
N PHE A 44 -0.55 17.55 7.22
CA PHE A 44 -1.20 16.85 8.32
C PHE A 44 -0.63 15.44 8.48
N ILE A 45 -0.55 14.65 7.39
CA ILE A 45 -0.03 13.29 7.45
C ILE A 45 1.45 13.29 7.86
N GLY A 46 2.26 14.14 7.23
CA GLY A 46 3.69 14.26 7.51
C GLY A 46 4.01 14.72 8.93
N THR A 47 3.10 15.46 9.56
CA THR A 47 3.26 15.94 10.95
C THR A 47 2.68 14.96 11.95
N ARG A 48 1.42 14.55 11.77
CA ARG A 48 0.67 13.70 12.72
C ARG A 48 1.22 12.28 12.78
N TYR A 49 1.66 11.73 11.66
CA TYR A 49 2.13 10.34 11.56
C TYR A 49 3.64 10.25 11.34
N LYS A 50 4.39 11.33 11.61
CA LYS A 50 5.84 11.41 11.41
C LYS A 50 6.58 10.21 11.99
N SER A 51 6.29 9.86 13.25
CA SER A 51 6.97 8.77 13.96
C SER A 51 6.80 7.42 13.25
N VAL A 52 5.58 7.09 12.83
CA VAL A 52 5.27 5.84 12.12
C VAL A 52 5.93 5.82 10.74
N LEU A 53 5.86 6.94 10.01
CA LEU A 53 6.52 7.06 8.71
C LEU A 53 8.05 6.91 8.81
N THR A 54 8.66 7.55 9.81
CA THR A 54 10.10 7.40 10.08
C THR A 54 10.45 5.96 10.42
N LEU A 55 9.67 5.29 11.26
CA LEU A 55 9.90 3.89 11.60
C LEU A 55 9.80 2.99 10.37
N PHE A 56 8.77 3.17 9.54
CA PHE A 56 8.57 2.41 8.31
C PHE A 56 9.74 2.59 7.33
N VAL A 57 10.12 3.84 7.04
CA VAL A 57 11.27 4.17 6.17
C VAL A 57 12.57 3.58 6.73
N SER A 58 12.79 3.67 8.04
CA SER A 58 13.99 3.09 8.66
C SER A 58 14.00 1.56 8.57
N SER A 59 12.84 0.91 8.63
CA SER A 59 12.70 -0.54 8.52
C SER A 59 12.98 -1.00 7.09
N ILE A 60 12.56 -0.24 6.07
CA ILE A 60 12.92 -0.49 4.67
C ILE A 60 14.43 -0.39 4.48
N LYS A 61 15.07 0.68 4.96
CA LYS A 61 16.53 0.86 4.85
C LYS A 61 17.32 -0.23 5.56
N LYS A 62 16.86 -0.68 6.74
CA LYS A 62 17.45 -1.84 7.43
C LYS A 62 17.31 -3.13 6.61
N ALA A 63 16.16 -3.30 5.96
CA ALA A 63 15.87 -4.49 5.15
C ALA A 63 16.54 -4.48 3.76
N ASN A 64 16.98 -3.32 3.27
CA ASN A 64 17.75 -3.14 2.04
C ASN A 64 18.75 -1.97 2.20
N PRO A 65 19.95 -2.23 2.76
CA PRO A 65 20.94 -1.19 3.04
C PRO A 65 21.56 -0.53 1.80
N GLU A 66 21.49 -1.18 0.63
CA GLU A 66 22.04 -0.67 -0.64
C GLU A 66 21.12 0.37 -1.29
N LEU A 67 19.93 0.59 -0.72
CA LEU A 67 18.92 1.45 -1.31
C LEU A 67 19.28 2.94 -1.11
N THR A 68 19.57 3.64 -2.20
CA THR A 68 19.81 5.08 -2.19
C THR A 68 18.53 5.87 -1.85
N GLU A 69 18.66 7.10 -1.36
CA GLU A 69 17.50 7.96 -1.09
C GLU A 69 16.64 8.20 -2.32
N GLU A 70 17.28 8.35 -3.50
CA GLU A 70 16.57 8.54 -4.77
C GLU A 70 15.75 7.31 -5.16
N LEU A 71 16.35 6.12 -5.09
CA LEU A 71 15.62 4.88 -5.38
C LEU A 71 14.50 4.64 -4.36
N LEU A 72 14.75 4.93 -3.09
CA LEU A 72 13.74 4.83 -2.05
C LEU A 72 12.57 5.77 -2.31
N PHE A 73 12.84 7.02 -2.69
CA PHE A 73 11.81 7.99 -3.06
C PHE A 73 10.91 7.42 -4.16
N TRP A 74 11.48 7.00 -5.29
CA TRP A 74 10.69 6.48 -6.40
C TRP A 74 9.94 5.19 -6.03
N ARG A 75 10.62 4.23 -5.40
CA ARG A 75 10.01 2.94 -5.05
C ARG A 75 8.90 3.06 -4.02
N LEU A 76 8.98 4.00 -3.08
CA LEU A 76 7.88 4.28 -2.15
C LEU A 76 6.64 4.81 -2.88
N HIS A 77 6.83 5.73 -3.84
CA HIS A 77 5.72 6.28 -4.61
C HIS A 77 5.12 5.25 -5.58
N PHE A 78 5.94 4.40 -6.20
CA PHE A 78 5.45 3.27 -7.01
C PHE A 78 4.66 2.28 -6.15
N THR A 79 5.20 1.91 -4.99
CA THR A 79 4.52 1.03 -4.04
C THR A 79 3.17 1.59 -3.62
N LEU A 80 3.13 2.88 -3.25
CA LEU A 80 1.88 3.55 -2.89
C LEU A 80 0.89 3.56 -4.05
N GLY A 81 1.34 3.88 -5.26
CA GLY A 81 0.53 3.87 -6.48
C GLY A 81 -0.08 2.50 -6.76
N THR A 82 0.72 1.42 -6.68
CA THR A 82 0.23 0.05 -6.82
C THR A 82 -0.80 -0.29 -5.75
N CYS A 83 -0.52 0.01 -4.47
CA CYS A 83 -1.46 -0.22 -3.37
C CYS A 83 -2.80 0.49 -3.60
N VAL A 84 -2.76 1.77 -3.94
CA VAL A 84 -3.95 2.58 -4.20
C VAL A 84 -4.72 1.99 -5.37
N PHE A 85 -4.08 1.76 -6.51
CA PHE A 85 -4.74 1.23 -7.70
C PHE A 85 -5.42 -0.13 -7.42
N THR A 86 -4.68 -1.07 -6.84
CA THR A 86 -5.17 -2.43 -6.57
C THR A 86 -6.35 -2.43 -5.60
N MET A 87 -6.31 -1.58 -4.57
CA MET A 87 -7.33 -1.59 -3.51
C MET A 87 -8.54 -0.70 -3.85
N ALA A 88 -8.33 0.44 -4.51
CA ALA A 88 -9.39 1.32 -4.99
C ALA A 88 -10.21 0.67 -6.11
N SER A 89 -9.55 -0.07 -7.00
CA SER A 89 -10.18 -0.81 -8.10
C SER A 89 -10.47 -2.26 -7.74
N SER A 90 -10.46 -2.62 -6.44
CA SER A 90 -10.52 -4.03 -6.00
C SER A 90 -11.76 -4.77 -6.50
N GLN A 91 -12.91 -4.11 -6.62
CA GLN A 91 -14.12 -4.72 -7.17
C GLN A 91 -13.96 -5.07 -8.66
N ALA A 92 -13.68 -4.07 -9.52
CA ALA A 92 -13.50 -4.30 -10.95
C ALA A 92 -12.35 -5.27 -11.25
N PHE A 93 -11.27 -5.21 -10.46
CA PHE A 93 -10.14 -6.12 -10.57
C PHE A 93 -10.49 -7.56 -10.15
N THR A 94 -11.29 -7.71 -9.10
CA THR A 94 -11.81 -9.02 -8.65
C THR A 94 -12.72 -9.61 -9.71
N GLU A 95 -13.67 -8.85 -10.26
CA GLU A 95 -14.57 -9.29 -11.32
C GLU A 95 -13.80 -9.74 -12.58
N LEU A 96 -12.80 -8.95 -13.01
CA LEU A 96 -11.94 -9.31 -14.14
C LEU A 96 -11.12 -10.56 -13.86
N ALA A 97 -10.53 -10.68 -12.67
CA ALA A 97 -9.75 -11.85 -12.29
C ALA A 97 -10.62 -13.11 -12.19
N GLU A 98 -11.83 -13.03 -11.63
CA GLU A 98 -12.79 -14.14 -11.56
C GLU A 98 -13.16 -14.63 -12.95
N SER A 99 -13.46 -13.73 -13.89
CA SER A 99 -13.77 -14.09 -15.28
C SER A 99 -12.63 -14.81 -16.02
N ARG A 100 -11.37 -14.58 -15.62
CA ARG A 100 -10.18 -15.04 -16.34
C ARG A 100 -9.48 -16.22 -15.66
N LEU A 101 -9.61 -16.34 -14.35
CA LEU A 101 -8.94 -17.36 -13.54
C LEU A 101 -9.87 -18.49 -13.10
N ASP A 102 -11.17 -18.42 -13.42
CA ASP A 102 -12.20 -19.40 -13.05
C ASP A 102 -12.22 -19.71 -11.53
N GLN A 103 -11.89 -18.70 -10.73
CA GLN A 103 -11.74 -18.80 -9.28
C GLN A 103 -12.24 -17.53 -8.62
N LYS A 104 -12.98 -17.68 -7.52
CA LYS A 104 -13.42 -16.56 -6.68
C LYS A 104 -12.21 -15.84 -6.08
N VAL A 105 -12.00 -14.58 -6.43
CA VAL A 105 -10.87 -13.79 -5.92
C VAL A 105 -11.32 -13.08 -4.65
N VAL A 106 -10.68 -13.41 -3.53
CA VAL A 106 -10.97 -12.78 -2.23
C VAL A 106 -9.89 -11.76 -1.93
N LEU A 107 -10.26 -10.63 -1.29
CA LEU A 107 -9.35 -9.55 -0.89
C LEU A 107 -8.06 -10.03 -0.21
N LYS A 108 -8.14 -11.12 0.58
CA LYS A 108 -6.98 -11.75 1.20
C LYS A 108 -5.91 -12.14 0.17
N TRP A 109 -6.32 -12.79 -0.91
CA TRP A 109 -5.42 -13.26 -1.97
C TRP A 109 -4.80 -12.09 -2.74
N VAL A 110 -5.55 -11.02 -2.93
CA VAL A 110 -5.04 -9.77 -3.52
C VAL A 110 -3.94 -9.18 -2.63
N ILE A 111 -4.17 -9.08 -1.32
CA ILE A 111 -3.17 -8.58 -0.36
C ILE A 111 -1.93 -9.50 -0.33
N ASP A 112 -2.12 -10.82 -0.37
CA ASP A 112 -1.01 -11.79 -0.39
C ASP A 112 -0.08 -11.57 -1.60
N ASN A 113 -0.65 -11.45 -2.80
CA ASN A 113 0.12 -11.18 -4.01
C ASN A 113 0.74 -9.78 -4.01
N LEU A 114 0.00 -8.78 -3.52
CA LEU A 114 0.48 -7.40 -3.43
C LEU A 114 1.71 -7.31 -2.54
N ILE A 115 1.69 -7.93 -1.34
CA ILE A 115 2.84 -7.92 -0.44
C ILE A 115 4.08 -8.55 -1.09
N VAL A 116 3.92 -9.68 -1.78
CA VAL A 116 5.03 -10.33 -2.51
C VAL A 116 5.57 -9.41 -3.60
N PHE A 117 4.69 -8.84 -4.43
CA PHE A 117 5.07 -7.95 -5.52
C PHE A 117 5.83 -6.70 -5.03
N LEU A 118 5.29 -6.03 -4.01
CA LEU A 118 5.90 -4.82 -3.43
C LEU A 118 7.24 -5.10 -2.77
N SER A 119 7.34 -6.22 -2.06
CA SER A 119 8.58 -6.62 -1.40
C SER A 119 9.70 -6.88 -2.41
N SER A 120 9.36 -7.55 -3.51
CA SER A 120 10.30 -7.82 -4.60
C SER A 120 10.68 -6.54 -5.33
N GLY A 121 9.71 -5.68 -5.66
CA GLY A 121 9.97 -4.38 -6.32
C GLY A 121 10.84 -3.45 -5.47
N MET A 122 10.63 -3.42 -4.16
CA MET A 122 11.46 -2.65 -3.23
C MET A 122 12.89 -3.19 -3.11
N SER A 123 13.07 -4.50 -3.36
CA SER A 123 14.36 -5.19 -3.27
C SER A 123 15.08 -5.37 -4.61
N ALA A 124 14.50 -4.90 -5.71
CA ALA A 124 15.09 -5.04 -7.05
C ALA A 124 16.50 -4.41 -7.09
N LYS A 125 17.41 -5.01 -7.85
CA LYS A 125 18.76 -4.49 -8.09
C LYS A 125 18.76 -3.62 -9.35
#